data_AF-A0A9P9QCQ1-F1
#
_entry.id   AF-A0A9P9QCQ1-F1
#
_cell.length_a   1.000
_cell.length_b   1.000
_cell.length_c   1.000
_cell.angle_alpha   90.00
_cell.angle_beta   90.00
_cell.angle_gamma   90.00
#
_symmetry.space_group_name_H-M   'P 1'
#
loop_
_entity.id
_entity.type
_entity.pdbx_description
1 polymer ?
#
loop_
_entity_poly.entity_id
_entity_poly.type
_entity_poly.pdbx_seq_one_letter_code
_entity_poly.pdbx_strand_id
1 'polypeptide(L)'
;MEQSQCKEGLSFDRSETLCEKDSRQAYFDLLNSHLYWLFPEFVRNLQSQSPHAREMSRTAVLEYKDTSQCEQMVFKGSKELQYYLERSASDKTRPPQQRLFLLEDLSLNSIEVLGSQLRIPPSFFGAHWADPTTPTFNYRNPFCRYSKDGFIIRYPSTQPLHISAPPGQQNTIYRFNSNVNRHVHSYDPKGPIIDQPKSYHALSFWTSDVREDGSWD
;
A
#
# COMPACT_ATOMS: atom_id res chain seq x y z
N MET A 1 47.85 -3.86 -6.15
CA MET A 1 46.55 -4.55 -6.09
C MET A 1 46.12 -4.55 -4.64
N GLU A 2 45.40 -3.51 -4.22
CA GLU A 2 44.89 -3.38 -2.85
C GLU A 2 43.51 -4.04 -2.79
N GLN A 3 43.38 -5.07 -1.95
CA GLN A 3 42.12 -5.71 -1.66
C GLN A 3 41.40 -4.88 -0.58
N SER A 4 40.33 -4.20 -1.00
CA SER A 4 39.47 -3.43 -0.11
C SER A 4 38.54 -4.40 0.64
N GLN A 5 38.84 -4.64 1.92
CA GLN A 5 37.95 -5.37 2.84
C GLN A 5 36.65 -4.59 3.05
N CYS A 6 35.55 -5.14 2.56
CA CYS A 6 34.21 -4.64 2.84
C CYS A 6 33.83 -5.07 4.27
N LYS A 7 33.72 -4.10 5.19
CA LYS A 7 33.32 -4.34 6.58
C LYS A 7 31.95 -5.01 6.63
N GLU A 8 31.88 -6.12 7.36
CA GLU A 8 30.64 -6.81 7.72
C GLU A 8 29.71 -5.84 8.46
N GLY A 9 28.52 -5.65 7.91
CA GLY A 9 27.47 -4.86 8.53
C GLY A 9 26.95 -5.57 9.76
N LEU A 10 26.82 -4.83 10.86
CA LEU A 10 26.11 -5.23 12.07
C LEU A 10 24.71 -5.75 11.69
N SER A 11 24.53 -7.07 11.76
CA SER A 11 23.22 -7.71 11.78
C SER A 11 22.58 -7.35 13.12
N PHE A 12 21.63 -6.40 13.09
CA PHE A 12 20.79 -6.14 14.25
C PHE A 12 19.73 -7.25 14.32
N ASP A 13 20.00 -8.24 15.17
CA ASP A 13 18.99 -9.21 15.56
C ASP A 13 17.94 -8.48 16.43
N ARG A 14 16.80 -8.16 15.82
CA ARG A 14 15.65 -7.45 16.43
C ARG A 14 14.53 -8.41 16.79
N SER A 15 14.85 -9.64 17.16
CA SER A 15 13.87 -10.70 17.39
C SER A 15 13.23 -10.67 18.79
N GLU A 16 13.57 -9.75 19.67
CA GLU A 16 13.03 -9.70 21.04
C GLU A 16 11.79 -8.79 21.16
N THR A 17 10.63 -9.45 21.09
CA THR A 17 9.40 -9.18 21.86
C THR A 17 8.89 -7.73 21.92
N LEU A 18 8.34 -7.24 20.81
CA LEU A 18 7.32 -6.19 20.86
C LEU A 18 5.96 -6.86 21.08
N CYS A 19 5.31 -6.55 22.21
CA CYS A 19 3.88 -6.82 22.38
C CYS A 19 3.14 -6.27 21.14
N GLU A 20 2.12 -6.94 20.60
CA GLU A 20 1.48 -6.50 19.35
C GLU A 20 0.95 -5.05 19.41
N LYS A 21 0.48 -4.61 20.59
CA LYS A 21 0.13 -3.21 20.85
C LYS A 21 1.32 -2.27 20.68
N ASP A 22 2.50 -2.72 21.09
CA ASP A 22 3.77 -2.02 20.94
C ASP A 22 4.19 -1.95 19.45
N SER A 23 3.98 -3.03 18.68
CA SER A 23 4.32 -3.03 17.25
C SER A 23 3.46 -2.06 16.42
N ARG A 24 2.14 -2.02 16.66
CA ARG A 24 1.23 -1.10 15.97
C ARG A 24 1.47 0.34 16.41
N GLN A 25 1.68 0.56 17.71
CA GLN A 25 2.00 1.89 18.22
C GLN A 25 3.33 2.39 17.67
N ALA A 26 4.38 1.56 17.68
CA ALA A 26 5.66 1.90 17.08
C ALA A 26 5.53 2.19 15.57
N TYR A 27 4.69 1.43 14.86
CA TYR A 27 4.41 1.69 13.46
C TYR A 27 3.70 3.04 13.25
N PHE A 28 2.72 3.37 14.09
CA PHE A 28 2.05 4.66 14.08
C PHE A 28 3.01 5.82 14.39
N ASP A 29 3.92 5.64 15.34
CA ASP A 29 4.94 6.62 15.69
C ASP A 29 5.93 6.84 14.55
N LEU A 30 6.33 5.77 13.83
CA LEU A 30 7.10 5.86 12.59
C LEU A 30 6.34 6.61 11.50
N LEU A 31 5.03 6.35 11.38
CA LEU A 31 4.14 7.04 10.44
C LEU A 31 4.14 8.55 10.72
N ASN A 32 4.01 8.96 11.98
CA ASN A 32 3.98 10.39 12.34
C ASN A 32 5.36 11.06 12.27
N SER A 33 6.41 10.41 12.75
CA SER A 33 7.75 11.02 12.89
C SER A 33 8.48 11.14 11.56
N HIS A 34 8.44 10.10 10.71
CA HIS A 34 9.27 10.04 9.51
C HIS A 34 8.51 10.47 8.25
N LEU A 35 7.21 10.21 8.15
CA LEU A 35 6.49 10.55 6.93
C LEU A 35 5.98 11.97 6.86
N TYR A 36 5.79 12.66 7.98
CA TYR A 36 5.17 13.99 7.93
C TYR A 36 5.94 14.93 6.98
N TRP A 37 7.27 14.87 6.98
CA TRP A 37 8.11 15.67 6.09
C TRP A 37 7.99 15.25 4.62
N LEU A 38 7.83 13.96 4.34
CA LEU A 38 7.82 13.42 2.97
C LEU A 38 6.42 13.35 2.35
N PHE A 39 5.37 13.19 3.16
CA PHE A 39 3.97 13.00 2.76
C PHE A 39 3.01 13.68 3.76
N PRO A 40 3.10 15.01 3.95
CA PRO A 40 2.32 15.71 4.98
C PRO A 40 0.81 15.54 4.80
N GLU A 41 0.32 15.60 3.55
CA GLU A 41 -1.11 15.44 3.26
C GLU A 41 -1.63 14.05 3.57
N PHE A 42 -0.82 13.02 3.32
CA PHE A 42 -1.17 11.64 3.65
C PHE A 42 -1.34 11.47 5.15
N VAL A 43 -0.37 11.96 5.94
CA VAL A 43 -0.42 11.89 7.41
C VAL A 43 -1.62 12.67 7.94
N ARG A 44 -1.88 13.88 7.43
CA ARG A 44 -3.07 14.66 7.79
C ARG A 44 -4.36 13.93 7.46
N ASN A 45 -4.46 13.32 6.27
CA ASN A 45 -5.61 12.53 5.87
C ASN A 45 -5.89 11.40 6.87
N LEU A 46 -4.88 10.60 7.21
CA LEU A 46 -5.01 9.51 8.19
C LEU A 46 -5.49 10.01 9.56
N GLN A 47 -4.90 11.10 10.06
CA GLN A 47 -5.29 11.68 11.35
C GLN A 47 -6.75 12.19 11.35
N SER A 48 -7.20 12.74 10.22
CA SER A 48 -8.55 13.29 10.05
C SER A 48 -9.65 12.23 9.83
N GLN A 49 -9.29 10.96 9.60
CA GLN A 49 -10.28 9.90 9.41
C GLN A 49 -11.14 9.74 10.67
N SER A 50 -12.46 9.75 10.47
CA SER A 50 -13.44 9.43 11.52
C SER A 50 -13.24 7.99 12.02
N PRO A 51 -13.72 7.63 13.23
CA PRO A 51 -13.61 6.25 13.73
C PRO A 51 -14.16 5.21 12.74
N HIS A 52 -15.23 5.55 12.02
CA HIS A 52 -15.77 4.71 10.96
C HIS A 52 -14.81 4.63 9.76
N ALA A 53 -14.31 5.76 9.26
CA ALA A 53 -13.40 5.80 8.11
C ALA A 53 -12.07 5.05 8.35
N ARG A 54 -11.60 4.99 9.61
CA ARG A 54 -10.39 4.23 10.01
C ARG A 54 -10.55 2.72 9.86
N GLU A 55 -11.78 2.22 9.93
CA GLU A 55 -12.12 0.80 9.75
C GLU A 55 -12.65 0.47 8.35
N MET A 56 -13.13 1.48 7.62
CA MET A 56 -13.63 1.34 6.25
C MET A 56 -12.45 1.18 5.28
N SER A 57 -11.93 -0.04 5.20
CA SER A 57 -11.04 -0.49 4.13
C SER A 57 -11.70 -1.64 3.39
N ARG A 58 -11.64 -1.60 2.07
CA ARG A 58 -11.89 -2.78 1.23
C ARG A 58 -10.53 -3.41 0.95
N THR A 59 -10.22 -4.42 1.77
CA THR A 59 -9.00 -5.21 1.61
C THR A 59 -9.40 -6.63 1.23
N ALA A 60 -8.75 -7.17 0.22
CA ALA A 60 -8.86 -8.58 -0.14
C ALA A 60 -7.47 -9.18 -0.28
N VAL A 61 -7.36 -10.49 -0.10
CA VAL A 61 -6.14 -11.25 -0.38
C VAL A 61 -6.45 -12.40 -1.33
N LEU A 62 -5.55 -12.60 -2.28
CA LEU A 62 -5.46 -13.80 -3.09
C LEU A 62 -4.25 -14.60 -2.60
N GLU A 63 -4.48 -15.77 -2.05
CA GLU A 63 -3.44 -16.71 -1.63
C GLU A 63 -3.22 -17.76 -2.71
N TYR A 64 -1.97 -17.89 -3.15
CA TYR A 64 -1.55 -18.95 -4.06
C TYR A 64 -0.87 -20.05 -3.23
N LYS A 65 -1.54 -21.19 -3.09
CA LYS A 65 -1.00 -22.36 -2.36
C LYS A 65 -0.07 -23.19 -3.24
N ASP A 66 -0.39 -23.24 -4.54
CA ASP A 66 0.35 -23.91 -5.61
C ASP A 66 0.02 -23.21 -6.95
N THR A 67 0.67 -23.61 -8.05
CA THR A 67 0.47 -23.03 -9.39
C THR A 67 -0.97 -23.09 -9.92
N SER A 68 -1.86 -23.88 -9.30
CA SER A 68 -3.22 -24.14 -9.76
C SER A 68 -4.34 -23.75 -8.79
N GLN A 69 -4.01 -23.39 -7.54
CA GLN A 69 -5.02 -23.09 -6.52
C GLN A 69 -4.84 -21.68 -5.94
N CYS A 70 -5.89 -20.87 -6.11
CA CYS A 70 -5.99 -19.51 -5.59
C CYS A 70 -7.18 -19.43 -4.64
N GLU A 71 -6.92 -19.11 -3.36
CA GLU A 71 -7.96 -18.82 -2.38
C GLU A 71 -8.16 -17.32 -2.26
N GLN A 72 -9.42 -16.87 -2.28
CA GLN A 72 -9.76 -15.46 -2.12
C GLN A 72 -10.42 -15.24 -0.76
N MET A 73 -9.97 -14.20 -0.06
CA MET A 73 -10.62 -13.70 1.16
C MET A 73 -10.83 -12.20 1.06
N VAL A 74 -11.98 -11.73 1.53
CA VAL A 74 -12.33 -10.31 1.62
C VAL A 74 -12.49 -9.96 3.09
N PHE A 75 -11.83 -8.90 3.52
CA PHE A 75 -11.85 -8.41 4.89
C PHE A 75 -12.77 -7.20 5.01
N LYS A 76 -13.70 -7.24 5.98
CA LYS A 76 -14.64 -6.14 6.25
C LYS A 76 -14.09 -5.05 7.15
N GLY A 77 -12.93 -5.29 7.77
CA GLY A 77 -12.28 -4.35 8.67
C GLY A 77 -10.91 -4.84 9.13
N SER A 78 -10.19 -4.02 9.89
CA SER A 78 -8.80 -4.31 10.22
C SER A 78 -8.64 -5.50 11.17
N LYS A 79 -9.67 -5.80 11.98
CA LYS A 79 -9.66 -6.94 12.91
C LYS A 79 -9.65 -8.29 12.20
N GLU A 80 -10.45 -8.43 11.13
CA GLU A 80 -10.47 -9.68 10.34
C GLU A 80 -9.14 -9.88 9.62
N LEU A 81 -8.58 -8.79 9.08
CA LEU A 81 -7.26 -8.79 8.44
C LEU A 81 -6.15 -9.15 9.45
N GLN A 82 -6.20 -8.57 10.65
CA GLN A 82 -5.24 -8.84 11.72
C GLN A 82 -5.29 -10.32 12.13
N TYR A 83 -6.49 -10.83 12.43
CA TYR A 83 -6.68 -12.25 12.78
C TYR A 83 -6.15 -13.18 11.68
N TYR A 84 -6.39 -12.82 10.42
CA TYR A 84 -5.89 -13.58 9.28
C TYR A 84 -4.35 -13.65 9.24
N LEU A 85 -3.66 -12.52 9.45
CA LEU A 85 -2.20 -12.46 9.46
C LEU A 85 -1.61 -13.20 10.67
N GLU A 86 -2.19 -13.01 11.86
CA GLU A 86 -1.77 -13.70 13.10
C GLU A 86 -1.92 -15.22 13.01
N ARG A 87 -3.05 -15.69 12.47
CA ARG A 87 -3.29 -17.11 12.23
C ARG A 87 -2.27 -17.68 11.26
N SER A 88 -1.93 -16.93 10.21
CA SER A 88 -0.98 -17.36 9.19
C SER A 88 0.44 -17.42 9.76
N ALA A 89 0.84 -16.45 10.59
CA ALA A 89 2.14 -16.42 11.26
C ALA A 89 2.31 -17.52 12.33
N SER A 90 1.21 -17.96 12.94
CA SER A 90 1.23 -19.01 13.97
C SER A 90 1.37 -20.42 13.40
N ASP A 91 0.97 -20.62 12.14
CA ASP A 91 0.97 -21.94 11.49
C ASP A 91 2.33 -22.25 10.84
N LYS A 92 3.30 -22.63 11.67
CA LYS A 92 4.67 -23.01 11.25
C LYS A 92 4.74 -24.20 10.29
N THR A 93 3.62 -24.89 10.07
CA THR A 93 3.56 -26.06 9.18
C THR A 93 3.23 -25.68 7.73
N ARG A 94 2.81 -24.43 7.49
CA ARG A 94 2.47 -23.96 6.15
C ARG A 94 3.73 -23.61 5.36
N PRO A 95 3.75 -23.95 4.06
CA PRO A 95 4.77 -23.42 3.17
C PRO A 95 4.65 -21.89 3.06
N PRO A 96 5.74 -21.23 2.63
CA PRO A 96 5.73 -19.80 2.33
C PRO A 96 4.55 -19.44 1.42
N GLN A 97 3.74 -18.45 1.83
CA GLN A 97 2.53 -18.10 1.10
C GLN A 97 2.81 -16.97 0.11
N GLN A 98 2.49 -17.20 -1.16
CA GLN A 98 2.41 -16.12 -2.14
C GLN A 98 1.07 -15.42 -2.00
N ARG A 99 1.08 -14.17 -1.54
CA ARG A 99 -0.14 -13.38 -1.27
C ARG A 99 -0.17 -12.13 -2.15
N LEU A 100 -1.28 -11.89 -2.82
CA LEU A 100 -1.58 -10.61 -3.46
C LEU A 100 -2.67 -9.89 -2.66
N PHE A 101 -2.31 -8.79 -2.02
CA PHE A 101 -3.27 -7.92 -1.34
C PHE A 101 -3.83 -6.88 -2.31
N LEU A 102 -5.15 -6.78 -2.37
CA LEU A 102 -5.87 -5.74 -3.09
C LEU A 102 -6.43 -4.76 -2.07
N LEU A 103 -5.95 -3.52 -2.13
CA LEU A 103 -6.40 -2.42 -1.29
C LEU A 103 -7.08 -1.37 -2.16
N GLU A 104 -8.37 -1.12 -1.92
CA GLU A 104 -9.07 -0.04 -2.62
C GLU A 104 -8.95 1.30 -1.87
N ASP A 105 -8.83 1.24 -0.55
CA ASP A 105 -8.80 2.37 0.35
C ASP A 105 -7.65 2.24 1.35
N LEU A 106 -7.12 3.39 1.80
CA LEU A 106 -6.03 3.46 2.77
C LEU A 106 -6.58 3.94 4.12
N SER A 107 -7.30 3.06 4.82
CA SER A 107 -7.73 3.33 6.19
C SER A 107 -6.55 3.18 7.16
N LEU A 108 -6.52 3.99 8.23
CA LEU A 108 -5.45 3.98 9.21
C LEU A 108 -5.23 2.59 9.82
N ASN A 109 -6.31 1.92 10.24
CA ASN A 109 -6.16 0.67 10.98
C ASN A 109 -5.67 -0.47 10.09
N SER A 110 -6.07 -0.50 8.82
CA SER A 110 -5.56 -1.50 7.87
C SER A 110 -4.10 -1.22 7.49
N ILE A 111 -3.71 0.05 7.36
CA ILE A 111 -2.30 0.43 7.16
C ILE A 111 -1.44 0.01 8.34
N GLU A 112 -1.90 0.24 9.58
CA GLU A 112 -1.16 -0.19 10.78
C GLU A 112 -1.01 -1.71 10.84
N VAL A 113 -2.09 -2.46 10.58
CA VAL A 113 -2.06 -3.92 10.61
C VAL A 113 -1.11 -4.48 9.55
N LEU A 114 -1.23 -4.06 8.29
CA LEU A 114 -0.34 -4.52 7.23
C LEU A 114 1.10 -4.06 7.45
N GLY A 115 1.27 -2.79 7.82
CA GLY A 115 2.57 -2.18 8.05
C GLY A 115 3.34 -2.85 9.19
N SER A 116 2.68 -3.10 10.33
CA SER A 116 3.35 -3.72 11.48
C SER A 116 3.58 -5.21 11.26
N GLN A 117 2.60 -5.94 10.73
CA GLN A 117 2.68 -7.40 10.59
C GLN A 117 3.58 -7.83 9.43
N LEU A 118 3.52 -7.11 8.31
CA LEU A 118 4.33 -7.40 7.12
C LEU A 118 5.56 -6.49 7.02
N ARG A 119 5.85 -5.64 8.01
CA ARG A 119 7.01 -4.71 8.00
C ARG A 119 7.08 -3.81 6.76
N ILE A 120 5.94 -3.46 6.17
CA ILE A 120 5.86 -2.59 4.99
C ILE A 120 6.24 -1.18 5.45
N PRO A 121 7.19 -0.48 4.79
CA PRO A 121 7.58 0.86 5.22
C PRO A 121 6.42 1.85 5.05
N PRO A 122 6.19 2.78 6.00
CA PRO A 122 5.12 3.76 5.88
C PRO A 122 5.12 4.57 4.57
N SER A 123 6.31 4.83 4.00
CA SER A 123 6.49 5.55 2.73
C SER A 123 5.85 4.85 1.55
N PHE A 124 5.71 3.52 1.62
CA PHE A 124 4.98 2.73 0.64
C PHE A 124 3.53 3.22 0.53
N PHE A 125 2.81 3.31 1.66
CA PHE A 125 1.42 3.75 1.67
C PHE A 125 1.29 5.23 1.28
N GLY A 126 2.21 6.08 1.75
CA GLY A 126 2.24 7.50 1.36
C GLY A 126 2.41 7.69 -0.15
N ALA A 127 3.24 6.88 -0.81
CA ALA A 127 3.44 6.90 -2.25
C ALA A 127 2.21 6.43 -3.04
N HIS A 128 1.36 5.58 -2.46
CA HIS A 128 0.10 5.13 -3.05
C HIS A 128 -1.06 6.06 -2.75
N TRP A 129 -0.99 6.86 -1.70
CA TRP A 129 -2.06 7.80 -1.38
C TRP A 129 -2.14 8.93 -2.42
N ALA A 130 -1.01 9.41 -2.93
CA ALA A 130 -0.94 10.50 -3.90
C ALA A 130 -1.56 10.13 -5.26
N ASP A 131 -2.18 11.12 -5.93
CA ASP A 131 -2.81 10.95 -7.22
C ASP A 131 -1.75 10.72 -8.33
N PRO A 132 -1.84 9.64 -9.12
CA PRO A 132 -0.89 9.37 -10.18
C PRO A 132 -0.82 10.41 -11.30
N THR A 133 -1.86 11.25 -11.42
CA THR A 133 -1.90 12.36 -12.37
C THR A 133 -1.07 13.56 -11.93
N THR A 134 -0.68 13.63 -10.65
CA THR A 134 0.12 14.76 -10.17
C THR A 134 1.51 14.74 -10.80
N PRO A 135 2.07 15.90 -11.20
CA PRO A 135 3.46 15.97 -11.67
C PRO A 135 4.44 15.38 -10.65
N THR A 136 4.14 15.55 -9.36
CA THR A 136 4.92 15.03 -8.22
C THR A 136 4.83 13.54 -8.00
N PHE A 137 3.95 12.83 -8.71
CA PHE A 137 3.79 11.39 -8.57
C PHE A 137 5.11 10.65 -8.80
N ASN A 138 5.80 10.96 -9.90
CA ASN A 138 7.09 10.34 -10.24
C ASN A 138 8.28 10.97 -9.48
N TYR A 139 8.22 12.27 -9.15
CA TYR A 139 9.32 12.98 -8.50
C TYR A 139 9.64 12.49 -7.08
N ARG A 140 8.72 11.77 -6.41
CA ARG A 140 8.93 11.26 -5.06
C ARG A 140 9.35 9.80 -4.94
N ASN A 141 9.43 9.03 -6.03
CA ASN A 141 10.19 7.76 -6.07
C ASN A 141 10.14 7.04 -7.42
N PRO A 142 11.22 7.08 -8.21
CA PRO A 142 11.50 6.06 -9.20
C PRO A 142 12.71 5.28 -8.71
N PHE A 143 12.49 4.07 -8.17
CA PHE A 143 13.53 3.06 -7.97
C PHE A 143 14.54 3.25 -6.82
N CYS A 144 14.26 4.03 -5.76
CA CYS A 144 15.05 3.83 -4.54
C CYS A 144 14.70 2.46 -3.95
N ARG A 145 15.60 1.49 -4.17
CA ARG A 145 15.71 0.28 -3.36
C ARG A 145 15.78 0.72 -1.89
N TYR A 146 14.65 0.65 -1.18
CA TYR A 146 14.61 0.92 0.26
C TYR A 146 15.42 -0.14 1.03
N SER A 147 15.63 -1.31 0.42
CA SER A 147 16.58 -2.35 0.79
C SER A 147 17.21 -2.95 -0.47
N LYS A 148 18.28 -3.75 -0.35
CA LYS A 148 18.86 -4.48 -1.48
C LYS A 148 17.83 -5.37 -2.19
N ASP A 149 16.74 -5.72 -1.50
CA ASP A 149 15.87 -6.84 -1.82
C ASP A 149 14.42 -6.44 -2.09
N GLY A 150 14.04 -5.18 -1.83
CA GLY A 150 12.72 -4.63 -2.13
C GLY A 150 12.76 -3.52 -3.19
N PHE A 151 11.81 -3.54 -4.14
CA PHE A 151 11.63 -2.44 -5.09
C PHE A 151 10.16 -2.03 -5.18
N ILE A 152 9.92 -0.73 -5.31
CA ILE A 152 8.61 -0.18 -5.59
C ILE A 152 8.59 0.20 -7.08
N ILE A 153 7.85 -0.56 -7.88
CA ILE A 153 7.50 -0.16 -9.25
C ILE A 153 6.14 0.50 -9.17
N ARG A 154 6.02 1.77 -9.57
CA ARG A 154 4.72 2.44 -9.74
C ARG A 154 4.46 2.64 -11.22
N TYR A 155 3.50 1.90 -11.77
CA TYR A 155 2.99 2.16 -13.11
C TYR A 155 1.62 2.81 -13.03
N PRO A 156 1.44 4.03 -13.58
CA PRO A 156 0.11 4.53 -13.86
C PRO A 156 -0.51 3.65 -14.95
N SER A 157 -1.55 2.90 -14.60
CA SER A 157 -2.40 2.25 -15.59
C SER A 157 -3.69 3.04 -15.74
N THR A 158 -4.16 3.20 -16.98
CA THR A 158 -5.42 3.89 -17.28
C THR A 158 -6.51 2.89 -17.59
N GLN A 159 -7.60 2.92 -16.84
CA GLN A 159 -8.81 2.16 -17.17
C GLN A 159 -9.88 3.12 -17.71
N PRO A 160 -10.56 2.79 -18.83
CA PRO A 160 -11.71 3.55 -19.28
C PRO A 160 -12.81 3.56 -18.22
N LEU A 161 -13.40 4.73 -17.99
CA LEU A 161 -14.51 4.90 -17.06
C LEU A 161 -15.70 5.55 -17.74
N HIS A 162 -16.90 5.11 -17.36
CA HIS A 162 -18.15 5.76 -17.75
C HIS A 162 -18.68 6.60 -16.59
N ILE A 163 -18.82 7.90 -16.80
CA ILE A 163 -19.35 8.83 -15.79
C ILE A 163 -20.82 9.10 -16.09
N SER A 164 -21.70 8.62 -15.21
CA SER A 164 -23.12 8.97 -15.25
C SER A 164 -23.34 10.23 -14.42
N ALA A 165 -23.46 11.38 -15.09
CA ALA A 165 -23.78 12.66 -14.47
C ALA A 165 -25.02 13.27 -15.13
N PRO A 166 -25.94 13.90 -14.38
CA PRO A 166 -27.09 14.59 -14.96
C PRO A 166 -26.65 15.65 -16.00
N PRO A 167 -27.47 15.92 -17.03
CA PRO A 167 -27.21 17.00 -17.97
C PRO A 167 -27.00 18.33 -17.24
N GLY A 168 -25.93 19.06 -17.58
CA GLY A 168 -25.56 20.33 -16.93
C GLY A 168 -24.73 20.20 -15.65
N GLN A 169 -24.44 18.98 -15.18
CA GLN A 169 -23.52 18.71 -14.06
C GLN A 169 -22.25 17.98 -14.51
N GLN A 170 -21.96 18.00 -15.81
CA GLN A 170 -20.72 17.45 -16.34
C GLN A 170 -19.57 18.38 -15.97
N ASN A 171 -18.66 17.86 -15.14
CA ASN A 171 -17.41 18.53 -14.77
C ASN A 171 -16.26 17.88 -15.53
N THR A 172 -15.16 18.60 -15.69
CA THR A 172 -13.94 18.05 -16.29
C THR A 172 -13.08 17.28 -15.29
N ILE A 173 -13.34 17.45 -14.00
CA ILE A 173 -12.62 16.80 -12.91
C ILE A 173 -13.61 16.29 -11.88
N TYR A 174 -13.52 15.00 -11.57
CA TYR A 174 -14.29 14.35 -10.51
C TYR A 174 -13.34 13.81 -9.46
N ARG A 175 -13.67 14.00 -8.18
CA ARG A 175 -12.92 13.40 -7.07
C ARG A 175 -13.56 12.06 -6.71
N PHE A 176 -12.77 11.00 -6.60
CA PHE A 176 -13.23 9.72 -6.09
C PHE A 176 -13.56 9.83 -4.60
N ASN A 177 -14.73 9.32 -4.21
CA ASN A 177 -15.12 9.22 -2.80
C ASN A 177 -14.42 8.02 -2.15
N SER A 178 -13.16 8.21 -1.76
CA SER A 178 -12.27 7.19 -1.24
C SER A 178 -11.27 7.80 -0.24
N ASN A 179 -10.60 6.96 0.54
CA ASN A 179 -9.55 7.37 1.48
C ASN A 179 -8.19 7.64 0.79
N VAL A 180 -8.13 7.53 -0.54
CA VAL A 180 -6.99 7.89 -1.38
C VAL A 180 -7.27 9.18 -2.16
N ASN A 181 -6.21 9.94 -2.46
CA ASN A 181 -6.36 11.13 -3.28
C ASN A 181 -6.38 10.73 -4.75
N ARG A 182 -7.56 10.70 -5.36
CA ARG A 182 -7.77 10.28 -6.74
C ARG A 182 -8.77 11.19 -7.45
N HIS A 183 -8.37 11.67 -8.61
CA HIS A 183 -9.22 12.40 -9.53
C HIS A 183 -9.40 11.62 -10.83
N VAL A 184 -10.58 11.74 -11.40
CA VAL A 184 -10.88 11.32 -12.77
C VAL A 184 -11.02 12.57 -13.61
N HIS A 185 -10.20 12.62 -14.64
CA HIS A 185 -10.24 13.68 -15.63
C HIS A 185 -11.16 13.23 -16.76
N SER A 186 -12.22 13.99 -17.00
CA SER A 186 -13.10 13.85 -18.14
C SER A 186 -12.81 15.00 -19.09
N TYR A 187 -12.50 14.69 -20.34
CA TYR A 187 -12.32 15.71 -21.37
C TYR A 187 -13.66 16.11 -21.96
N ASP A 188 -13.74 17.34 -22.47
CA ASP A 188 -14.93 17.79 -23.18
C ASP A 188 -15.13 16.90 -24.42
N PRO A 189 -16.27 16.20 -24.55
CA PRO A 189 -16.54 15.37 -25.72
C PRO A 189 -16.59 16.17 -27.03
N LYS A 190 -16.69 17.51 -26.97
CA LYS A 190 -16.64 18.42 -28.12
C LYS A 190 -15.26 19.05 -28.33
N GLY A 191 -14.29 18.76 -27.46
CA GLY A 191 -12.93 19.23 -27.59
C GLY A 191 -12.22 18.59 -28.81
N PRO A 192 -11.13 19.21 -29.30
CA PRO A 192 -10.34 18.66 -30.42
C PRO A 192 -9.68 17.31 -30.08
N ILE A 193 -9.61 16.97 -28.79
CA ILE A 193 -9.11 15.69 -28.29
C ILE A 193 -10.29 14.94 -27.70
N ILE A 194 -10.74 13.89 -28.39
CA ILE A 194 -11.66 12.90 -27.83
C ILE A 194 -10.82 11.98 -26.96
N ASP A 195 -10.78 12.25 -25.65
CA ASP A 195 -10.19 11.31 -24.69
C ASP A 195 -11.25 10.84 -23.70
N GLN A 196 -11.30 9.52 -23.52
CA GLN A 196 -12.25 8.90 -22.59
C GLN A 196 -11.83 9.24 -21.15
N PRO A 197 -12.79 9.35 -20.20
CA PRO A 197 -12.44 9.45 -18.80
C PRO A 197 -11.55 8.27 -18.40
N LYS A 198 -10.41 8.57 -17.78
CA LYS A 198 -9.42 7.57 -17.34
C LYS A 198 -9.23 7.68 -15.84
N SER A 199 -9.29 6.54 -15.13
CA SER A 199 -8.70 6.45 -13.80
C SER A 199 -7.26 6.03 -13.89
N TYR A 200 -6.41 6.68 -13.11
CA TYR A 200 -5.03 6.27 -12.96
C TYR A 200 -4.88 5.41 -11.72
N HIS A 201 -4.37 4.20 -11.91
CA HIS A 201 -4.10 3.23 -10.84
C HIS A 201 -2.60 3.17 -10.56
N ALA A 202 -2.23 2.93 -9.31
CA ALA A 202 -0.86 2.63 -8.90
C ALA A 202 -0.82 1.18 -8.44
N LEU A 203 -0.01 0.37 -9.12
CA LEU A 203 0.40 -0.95 -8.64
C LEU A 203 1.77 -0.78 -7.99
N SER A 204 2.05 -1.52 -6.91
CA SER A 204 3.41 -1.72 -6.43
C SER A 204 3.61 -3.11 -5.90
N PHE A 205 4.87 -3.54 -5.98
CA PHE A 205 5.36 -4.76 -5.39
C PHE A 205 6.13 -4.41 -4.11
N TRP A 206 6.03 -5.29 -3.12
CA TRP A 206 6.88 -5.26 -1.94
C TRP A 206 7.17 -6.72 -1.56
N THR A 207 8.41 -6.97 -1.17
CA THR A 207 8.86 -8.26 -0.68
C THR A 207 9.75 -8.03 0.53
N SER A 208 9.62 -8.89 1.55
CA SER A 208 10.67 -9.06 2.56
C SER A 208 11.73 -10.02 2.02
N ASP A 209 12.89 -10.05 2.69
CA ASP A 209 13.86 -11.12 2.47
C ASP A 209 13.26 -12.47 2.85
N VAL A 210 13.71 -13.51 2.17
CA VAL A 210 13.44 -14.89 2.58
C VAL A 210 13.98 -15.05 4.00
N ARG A 211 13.09 -15.29 4.96
CA ARG A 211 13.46 -15.63 6.34
C ARG A 211 14.32 -16.90 6.33
N GLU A 212 15.01 -17.17 7.43
CA GLU A 212 15.84 -18.38 7.58
C GLU A 212 15.04 -19.69 7.35
N ASP A 213 13.71 -19.65 7.55
CA ASP A 213 12.78 -20.76 7.31
C ASP A 213 12.27 -20.86 5.87
N GLY A 214 12.73 -20.00 4.95
CA GLY A 214 12.28 -19.97 3.57
C GLY A 214 11.01 -19.14 3.33
N SER A 215 10.40 -18.55 4.37
CA SER A 215 9.16 -17.76 4.26
C SER A 215 9.40 -16.31 3.82
N TRP A 216 8.37 -15.69 3.25
CA TRP A 216 8.37 -14.30 2.77
C TRP A 216 7.48 -13.41 3.66
N ASP A 217 7.25 -13.83 4.89
CA ASP A 217 6.32 -13.24 5.84
C ASP A 217 6.99 -12.19 6.74
#